data_AF-A0A3Q3NL10-F1
#
_entry.id   AF-A0A3Q3NL10-F1
#
_cell.length_a   1.000
_cell.length_b   1.000
_cell.length_c   1.000
_cell.angle_alpha   90.00
_cell.angle_beta   90.00
_cell.angle_gamma   90.00
#
_symmetry.space_group_name_H-M   'P 1'
#
loop_
_entity.id
_entity.type
_entity.pdbx_description
1 polymer ?
#
loop_
_entity_poly.entity_id
_entity_poly.type
_entity_poly.pdbx_seq_one_letter_code
_entity_poly.pdbx_strand_id
1 'polypeptide(L)'
;MAQVLQTAMSCFITAFKRETMNAAESNQEGEDKSVHSDEDDFKYEEVSLVDDWSLTEEEEDLEATVKAIHDRAKAKARVATSNTYQPEAVDDFLRNFLFQTSMAKTLDCFQTEWTEMVQKGLVDAERVDVVPGIYTENQRLDSELKNAQREREEYRLAAAAAAGTLERVQRARDFHRLQHKRVVQEKNRVIEDMRRLKVQCNSYEDEVKRMNEKYRAVLRQTTLVAMERDKALGQVNNIPCCGNAGDEAINKTEEPNVKVGVYPVTQPRPPASPGLGTESIQTPLNFSLFVSLQPFAKIKKVHFISH
;
A
#
# COMPACT_ATOMS: atom_id res chain seq x y z
N MET A 1 2.77 -7.73 -27.81
CA MET A 1 2.23 -6.93 -26.67
C MET A 1 1.45 -7.80 -25.68
N ALA A 2 0.42 -8.54 -26.10
CA ALA A 2 -0.38 -9.39 -25.20
C ALA A 2 0.42 -10.49 -24.46
N GLN A 3 1.32 -11.21 -25.16
CA GLN A 3 2.16 -12.25 -24.54
C GLN A 3 3.06 -11.69 -23.42
N VAL A 4 3.65 -10.51 -23.64
CA VAL A 4 4.59 -9.87 -22.71
C VAL A 4 3.89 -9.42 -21.43
N LEU A 5 2.66 -8.91 -21.54
CA LEU A 5 1.80 -8.57 -20.40
C LEU A 5 1.41 -9.80 -19.58
N GLN A 6 1.09 -10.91 -20.26
CA GLN A 6 0.71 -12.16 -19.60
C GLN A 6 1.89 -12.80 -18.86
N THR A 7 3.09 -12.76 -19.44
CA THR A 7 4.34 -13.19 -18.77
C THR A 7 4.69 -12.29 -17.60
N ALA A 8 4.57 -10.96 -17.74
CA ALA A 8 4.85 -10.01 -16.65
C ALA A 8 3.88 -10.19 -15.47
N MET A 9 2.59 -10.37 -15.72
CA MET A 9 1.61 -10.70 -14.68
C MET A 9 1.91 -12.02 -13.99
N SER A 10 2.27 -13.07 -14.76
CA SER A 10 2.61 -14.37 -14.19
C SER A 10 3.85 -14.30 -13.28
N CYS A 11 4.88 -13.54 -13.68
CA CYS A 11 6.07 -13.33 -12.85
C CYS A 11 5.75 -12.56 -11.57
N PHE A 12 4.90 -11.52 -11.65
CA PHE A 12 4.51 -10.72 -10.48
C PHE A 12 3.71 -11.55 -9.46
N ILE A 13 2.76 -12.36 -9.93
CA ILE A 13 1.98 -13.27 -9.08
C ILE A 13 2.89 -14.32 -8.42
N THR A 14 3.89 -14.82 -9.15
CA THR A 14 4.81 -15.84 -8.62
C THR A 14 5.78 -15.25 -7.59
N ALA A 15 6.26 -14.03 -7.79
CA ALA A 15 7.12 -13.32 -6.84
C ALA A 15 6.35 -12.98 -5.55
N PHE A 16 5.14 -12.45 -5.68
CA PHE A 16 4.27 -12.16 -4.54
C PHE A 16 3.97 -13.41 -3.71
N LYS A 17 3.71 -14.55 -4.37
CA LYS A 17 3.45 -15.83 -3.69
C LYS A 17 4.69 -16.37 -2.97
N ARG A 18 5.90 -16.14 -3.49
CA ARG A 18 7.17 -16.55 -2.86
C ARG A 18 7.49 -15.72 -1.61
N GLU A 19 7.25 -14.41 -1.66
CA GLU A 19 7.41 -13.52 -0.50
C GLU A 19 6.47 -13.92 0.66
N THR A 20 5.22 -14.29 0.33
CA THR A 20 4.22 -14.67 1.34
C THR A 20 4.46 -16.04 1.98
N MET A 21 5.09 -16.99 1.28
CA MET A 21 5.37 -18.32 1.83
C MET A 21 6.63 -18.35 2.71
N ASN A 22 7.60 -17.47 2.46
CA ASN A 22 8.80 -17.35 3.31
C ASN A 22 8.52 -16.64 4.65
N ALA A 23 7.43 -15.87 4.75
CA ALA A 23 7.01 -15.20 5.99
C ALA A 23 6.21 -16.10 6.95
N ALA A 24 5.90 -17.34 6.55
CA ALA A 24 5.01 -18.25 7.30
C ALA A 24 5.75 -19.32 8.13
N GLU A 25 7.09 -19.32 8.21
CA GLU A 25 7.88 -20.34 8.92
C GLU A 25 8.54 -19.87 10.24
N SER A 26 8.05 -18.79 10.86
CA SER A 26 8.39 -18.50 12.25
C SER A 26 7.12 -18.13 13.00
N ASN A 27 6.61 -19.07 13.79
CA ASN A 27 6.24 -18.88 15.20
C ASN A 27 5.37 -20.05 15.67
N GLN A 28 6.00 -20.88 16.49
CA GLN A 28 5.40 -21.99 17.21
C GLN A 28 5.26 -21.61 18.69
N GLU A 29 4.20 -22.16 19.29
CA GLU A 29 3.91 -22.35 20.72
C GLU A 29 3.21 -21.26 21.55
N GLY A 30 2.16 -21.72 22.25
CA GLY A 30 1.46 -21.01 23.34
C GLY A 30 0.00 -21.44 23.52
N GLU A 31 -0.25 -22.61 24.14
CA GLU A 31 -1.54 -22.98 24.75
C GLU A 31 -1.77 -22.20 26.06
N ASP A 32 -3.00 -21.77 26.40
CA ASP A 32 -3.90 -22.40 27.39
C ASP A 32 -5.21 -21.59 27.61
N LYS A 33 -6.21 -22.29 28.18
CA LYS A 33 -7.65 -22.02 28.43
C LYS A 33 -8.07 -20.65 29.02
N SER A 34 -9.27 -20.16 28.67
CA SER A 34 -10.56 -20.46 29.37
C SER A 34 -11.70 -19.55 28.88
N VAL A 35 -12.94 -19.97 29.16
CA VAL A 35 -14.22 -19.47 28.63
C VAL A 35 -14.78 -18.33 29.49
N HIS A 36 -15.25 -17.23 28.87
CA HIS A 36 -16.53 -16.62 29.27
C HIS A 36 -17.15 -15.76 28.17
N SER A 37 -18.44 -16.02 27.94
CA SER A 37 -19.38 -15.25 27.13
C SER A 37 -19.83 -14.01 27.90
N ASP A 38 -19.92 -12.84 27.25
CA ASP A 38 -21.13 -12.01 27.13
C ASP A 38 -20.83 -10.52 26.80
N GLU A 39 -21.67 -9.97 25.93
CA GLU A 39 -21.92 -8.55 25.59
C GLU A 39 -20.82 -7.71 24.93
N ASP A 40 -20.95 -7.59 23.61
CA ASP A 40 -20.17 -6.73 22.71
C ASP A 40 -20.83 -5.33 22.63
N ASP A 41 -20.50 -4.46 23.60
CA ASP A 41 -20.60 -3.00 23.47
C ASP A 41 -19.18 -2.43 23.41
N PHE A 42 -18.50 -2.57 22.26
CA PHE A 42 -17.23 -1.86 22.04
C PHE A 42 -17.50 -0.36 21.87
N LYS A 43 -17.61 0.32 23.01
CA LYS A 43 -17.28 1.74 23.14
C LYS A 43 -15.90 1.96 22.54
N TYR A 44 -15.78 2.88 21.59
CA TYR A 44 -14.50 3.33 21.07
C TYR A 44 -13.73 3.95 22.25
N GLU A 45 -12.80 3.18 22.82
CA GLU A 45 -11.75 3.74 23.66
C GLU A 45 -10.88 4.59 22.72
N GLU A 46 -11.09 5.91 22.76
CA GLU A 46 -10.16 6.88 22.22
C GLU A 46 -8.86 6.72 22.98
N VAL A 47 -7.97 5.88 22.44
CA VAL A 47 -6.62 5.71 22.96
C VAL A 47 -5.95 7.07 22.83
N SER A 48 -5.88 7.79 23.95
CA SER A 48 -4.97 8.92 24.12
C SER A 48 -3.59 8.43 23.71
N LEU A 49 -3.08 8.95 22.59
CA LEU A 49 -1.69 8.78 22.18
C LEU A 49 -0.84 9.55 23.18
N VAL A 50 -0.67 8.99 24.38
CA VAL A 50 0.38 9.39 25.30
C VAL A 50 1.69 8.98 24.65
N ASP A 51 2.38 9.98 24.08
CA ASP A 51 3.83 10.15 24.07
C ASP A 51 4.67 8.94 24.48
N ASP A 52 4.77 7.93 23.62
CA ASP A 52 5.88 6.96 23.69
C ASP A 52 6.27 6.40 22.32
N TRP A 53 6.28 7.27 21.31
CA TRP A 53 7.05 7.02 20.09
C TRP A 53 8.41 7.70 20.25
N SER A 54 9.27 7.12 21.08
CA SER A 54 10.70 7.47 21.08
C SER A 54 11.33 6.97 19.78
N LEU A 55 11.24 7.78 18.73
CA LEU A 55 12.09 7.70 17.54
C LEU A 55 13.47 8.26 17.90
N THR A 56 14.34 7.40 18.45
CA THR A 56 15.70 7.80 18.89
C THR A 56 16.81 7.51 17.86
N GLU A 57 16.49 7.33 16.59
CA GLU A 57 17.49 6.94 15.57
C GLU A 57 17.58 7.87 14.34
N GLU A 58 16.94 9.05 14.35
CA GLU A 58 17.08 10.06 13.26
C GLU A 58 17.19 11.52 13.75
N GLU A 59 17.41 11.75 15.04
CA GLU A 59 17.48 13.11 15.62
C GLU A 59 18.78 13.87 15.27
N GLU A 60 19.85 13.17 14.89
CA GLU A 60 21.12 13.79 14.47
C GLU A 60 21.03 14.57 13.15
N ASP A 61 20.19 14.13 12.20
CA ASP A 61 20.08 14.77 10.87
C ASP A 61 19.28 16.09 10.94
N LEU A 62 18.27 16.14 11.81
CA LEU A 62 17.48 17.36 12.03
C LEU A 62 18.31 18.44 12.74
N GLU A 63 19.05 18.07 13.79
CA GLU A 63 19.92 19.01 14.53
C GLU A 63 21.06 19.53 13.63
N ALA A 64 21.68 18.66 12.83
CA ALA A 64 22.68 19.06 11.83
C ALA A 64 22.09 20.01 10.77
N THR A 65 20.86 19.75 10.31
CA THR A 65 20.16 20.60 9.34
C THR A 65 19.80 21.96 9.94
N VAL A 66 19.28 22.00 11.17
CA VAL A 66 18.95 23.24 11.89
C VAL A 66 20.22 24.07 12.14
N LYS A 67 21.31 23.44 12.55
CA LYS A 67 22.61 24.10 12.71
C LYS A 67 23.15 24.65 11.39
N ALA A 68 23.06 23.90 10.29
CA ALA A 68 23.46 24.38 8.97
C ALA A 68 22.63 25.58 8.48
N ILE A 69 21.31 25.59 8.77
CA ILE A 69 20.43 26.73 8.48
C ILE A 69 20.85 27.94 9.32
N HIS A 70 21.12 27.75 10.61
CA HIS A 70 21.56 28.83 11.51
C HIS A 70 22.92 29.41 11.09
N ASP A 71 23.88 28.55 10.76
CA ASP A 71 25.22 28.97 10.30
C ASP A 71 25.14 29.70 8.96
N ARG A 72 24.26 29.28 8.04
CA ARG A 72 23.99 29.99 6.78
C ARG A 72 23.33 31.35 7.02
N ALA A 73 22.39 31.44 7.96
CA ALA A 73 21.76 32.71 8.34
C ALA A 73 22.79 33.67 8.95
N LYS A 74 23.67 33.17 9.82
CA LYS A 74 24.76 33.92 10.44
C LYS A 74 25.81 34.37 9.43
N ALA A 75 26.16 33.53 8.46
CA ALA A 75 27.05 33.90 7.36
C ALA A 75 26.44 35.00 6.48
N LYS A 76 25.14 34.90 6.15
CA LYS A 76 24.40 35.92 5.37
C LYS A 76 24.34 37.27 6.11
N ALA A 77 24.19 37.26 7.44
CA ALA A 77 24.22 38.46 8.28
C ALA A 77 25.61 39.14 8.34
N ARG A 78 26.70 38.35 8.30
CA ARG A 78 28.08 38.88 8.29
C ARG A 78 28.46 39.51 6.95
N VAL A 79 27.89 39.05 5.84
CA VAL A 79 28.08 39.65 4.51
C VAL A 79 27.30 40.96 4.37
N ALA A 80 26.15 41.10 5.02
CA ALA A 80 25.35 42.33 4.98
C ALA A 80 25.99 43.52 5.73
N THR A 81 26.92 43.26 6.66
CA THR A 81 27.53 44.29 7.53
C THR A 81 28.85 44.87 7.01
N SER A 82 29.40 44.36 5.90
CA SER A 82 30.68 44.86 5.34
C SER A 82 30.52 45.93 4.26
N ASN A 83 29.30 46.40 3.95
CA ASN A 83 29.09 47.49 2.99
C ASN A 83 29.39 48.85 3.64
N THR A 84 30.67 49.13 3.87
CA THR A 84 31.13 50.51 4.09
C THR A 84 30.95 51.28 2.79
N TYR A 85 29.89 52.09 2.75
CA TYR A 85 29.54 53.00 1.65
C TYR A 85 30.68 54.01 1.43
N GLN A 86 31.47 53.80 0.38
CA GLN A 86 32.33 54.86 -0.17
C GLN A 86 31.45 55.72 -1.09
N PRO A 87 31.46 57.05 -0.95
CA PRO A 87 30.67 57.91 -1.81
C PRO A 87 31.18 57.82 -3.26
N GLU A 88 30.30 57.43 -4.18
CA GLU A 88 30.62 57.31 -5.61
C GLU A 88 30.84 58.71 -6.22
N ALA A 89 31.88 58.86 -7.05
CA ALA A 89 32.09 60.06 -7.84
C ALA A 89 30.97 60.19 -8.89
N VAL A 90 30.56 61.41 -9.22
CA VAL A 90 29.45 61.65 -10.16
C VAL A 90 29.68 61.00 -11.54
N ASP A 91 30.92 60.91 -12.01
CA ASP A 91 31.19 60.29 -13.32
C ASP A 91 31.03 58.76 -13.31
N ASP A 92 31.45 58.08 -12.23
CA ASP A 92 31.20 56.64 -12.04
C ASP A 92 29.71 56.33 -11.96
N PHE A 93 28.96 57.16 -11.23
CA PHE A 93 27.51 57.04 -11.17
C PHE A 93 26.85 57.19 -12.54
N LEU A 94 27.27 58.16 -13.35
CA LEU A 94 26.72 58.35 -14.69
C LEU A 94 27.03 57.14 -15.59
N ARG A 95 28.24 56.57 -15.52
CA ARG A 95 28.58 55.33 -16.24
C ARG A 95 27.66 54.20 -15.82
N ASN A 96 27.50 53.99 -14.51
CA ASN A 96 26.67 52.94 -13.94
C ASN A 96 25.18 53.13 -14.28
N PHE A 97 24.68 54.37 -14.25
CA PHE A 97 23.33 54.70 -14.63
C PHE A 97 23.06 54.42 -16.11
N LEU A 98 23.92 54.89 -17.01
CA LEU A 98 23.77 54.67 -18.45
C LEU A 98 23.91 53.18 -18.80
N PHE A 99 24.74 52.44 -18.07
CA PHE A 99 24.85 50.99 -18.20
C PHE A 99 23.57 50.28 -17.73
N GLN A 100 23.08 50.59 -16.52
CA GLN A 100 21.86 49.98 -15.96
C GLN A 100 20.60 50.31 -16.76
N THR A 101 20.52 51.51 -17.33
CA THR A 101 19.41 51.94 -18.19
C THR A 101 19.55 51.48 -19.64
N SER A 102 20.59 50.69 -19.97
CA SER A 102 20.85 50.15 -21.31
C SER A 102 21.09 51.17 -22.43
N MET A 103 21.56 52.37 -22.08
CA MET A 103 21.87 53.47 -23.01
C MET A 103 23.30 53.37 -23.56
N ALA A 104 23.63 52.25 -24.21
CA ALA A 104 25.01 51.91 -24.59
C ALA A 104 25.70 52.95 -25.51
N LYS A 105 24.98 53.55 -26.46
CA LYS A 105 25.54 54.57 -27.36
C LYS A 105 25.88 55.87 -26.61
N THR A 106 24.99 56.29 -25.71
CA THR A 106 25.19 57.47 -24.87
C THR A 106 26.36 57.26 -23.91
N LEU A 107 26.49 56.04 -23.38
CA LEU A 107 27.62 55.65 -22.54
C LEU A 107 28.95 55.74 -23.31
N ASP A 108 29.00 55.26 -24.55
CA ASP A 108 30.22 55.27 -25.38
C ASP A 108 30.66 56.69 -25.75
N CYS A 109 29.71 57.56 -26.14
CA CYS A 109 29.98 58.98 -26.37
C CYS A 109 30.49 59.67 -25.09
N PHE A 110 29.81 59.45 -23.96
CA PHE A 110 30.20 60.01 -22.67
C PHE A 110 31.61 59.58 -22.27
N GLN A 111 31.95 58.29 -22.41
CA GLN A 111 33.28 57.78 -22.08
C GLN A 111 34.36 58.45 -22.94
N THR A 112 34.13 58.56 -24.24
CA THR A 112 35.07 59.16 -25.18
C THR A 112 35.31 60.65 -24.87
N GLU A 113 34.23 61.42 -24.71
CA GLU A 113 34.30 62.85 -24.40
C GLU A 113 34.95 63.10 -23.04
N TRP A 114 34.61 62.30 -22.03
CA TRP A 114 35.18 62.42 -20.69
C TRP A 114 36.70 62.17 -20.70
N THR A 115 37.15 61.11 -21.36
CA THR A 115 38.59 60.81 -21.49
C THR A 115 39.34 61.92 -22.22
N GLU A 116 38.75 62.46 -23.30
CA GLU A 116 39.34 63.59 -24.04
C GLU A 116 39.46 64.85 -23.17
N MET A 117 38.44 65.15 -22.37
CA MET A 117 38.42 66.31 -21.47
C MET A 117 39.44 66.20 -20.33
N VAL A 118 39.63 64.99 -19.77
CA VAL A 118 40.66 64.72 -18.76
C VAL A 118 42.06 64.87 -19.35
N GLN A 119 42.31 64.33 -20.56
CA GLN A 119 43.62 64.45 -21.22
C GLN A 119 43.99 65.90 -21.57
N LYS A 120 43.00 66.73 -21.90
CA LYS A 120 43.19 68.16 -22.16
C LYS A 120 43.32 69.00 -20.89
N GLY A 121 43.17 68.40 -19.71
CA GLY A 121 43.19 69.10 -18.42
C GLY A 121 42.03 70.08 -18.23
N LEU A 122 40.94 69.92 -19.00
CA LEU A 122 39.74 70.77 -18.88
C LEU A 122 38.88 70.40 -17.67
N VAL A 123 39.04 69.17 -17.17
CA VAL A 123 38.33 68.64 -16.01
C VAL A 123 39.37 68.10 -15.03
N ASP A 124 39.29 68.57 -13.80
CA ASP A 124 40.07 68.02 -12.69
C ASP A 124 39.36 66.77 -12.16
N ALA A 125 39.88 65.60 -12.53
CA ALA A 125 39.31 64.31 -12.17
C ALA A 125 39.35 64.06 -10.63
N GLU A 126 40.22 64.73 -9.88
CA GLU A 126 40.27 64.62 -8.41
C GLU A 126 39.22 65.49 -7.71
N ARG A 127 38.60 66.44 -8.41
CA ARG A 127 37.61 67.38 -7.87
C ARG A 127 36.17 67.11 -8.30
N VAL A 128 35.90 65.99 -8.95
CA VAL A 128 34.54 65.61 -9.34
C VAL A 128 33.69 65.47 -8.08
N ASP A 129 32.55 66.17 -8.05
CA ASP A 129 31.64 66.15 -6.92
C ASP A 129 31.12 64.72 -6.66
N VAL A 130 30.76 64.48 -5.40
CA VAL A 130 30.21 63.22 -4.93
C VAL A 130 28.70 63.17 -5.19
N VAL A 131 28.18 61.99 -5.54
CA VAL A 131 26.75 61.78 -5.74
C VAL A 131 25.96 62.05 -4.45
N PRO A 132 24.85 62.81 -4.51
CA PRO A 132 24.02 63.04 -3.33
C PRO A 132 23.54 61.73 -2.70
N GLY A 133 23.76 61.56 -1.39
CA GLY A 133 23.50 60.29 -0.69
C GLY A 133 22.06 59.77 -0.77
N ILE A 134 21.08 60.63 -1.05
CA ILE A 134 19.68 60.22 -1.27
C ILE A 134 19.53 59.28 -2.47
N TYR A 135 20.31 59.50 -3.54
CA TYR A 135 20.25 58.65 -4.73
C TYR A 135 20.84 57.26 -4.44
N THR A 136 21.99 57.22 -3.77
CA THR A 136 22.66 55.97 -3.40
C THR A 136 21.81 55.16 -2.41
N GLU A 137 21.06 55.84 -1.54
CA GLU A 137 20.09 55.21 -0.64
C GLU A 137 18.88 54.64 -1.39
N ASN A 138 18.32 55.36 -2.35
CA ASN A 138 17.24 54.84 -3.19
C ASN A 138 17.67 53.60 -3.99
N GLN A 139 18.90 53.57 -4.50
CA GLN A 139 19.45 52.40 -5.20
C GLN A 139 19.62 51.20 -4.26
N ARG A 140 20.04 51.45 -3.01
CA ARG A 140 20.11 50.43 -1.96
C ARG A 140 18.73 49.83 -1.69
N LEU A 141 17.74 50.70 -1.46
CA LEU A 141 16.37 50.33 -1.16
C LEU A 141 15.72 49.56 -2.31
N ASP A 142 15.95 49.95 -3.57
CA ASP A 142 15.47 49.21 -4.74
C ASP A 142 16.08 47.80 -4.83
N SER A 143 17.37 47.68 -4.51
CA SER A 143 18.06 46.38 -4.45
C SER A 143 17.50 45.49 -3.34
N GLU A 144 17.24 46.06 -2.16
CA GLU A 144 16.59 45.36 -1.04
C GLU A 144 15.16 44.93 -1.38
N LEU A 145 14.38 45.80 -2.02
CA LEU A 145 13.03 45.50 -2.49
C LEU A 145 13.04 44.32 -3.47
N LYS A 146 13.91 44.36 -4.47
CA LYS A 146 14.06 43.27 -5.46
C LYS A 146 14.47 41.95 -4.81
N ASN A 147 15.38 42.00 -3.84
CA ASN A 147 15.80 40.80 -3.11
C ASN A 147 14.64 40.26 -2.24
N ALA A 148 13.95 41.10 -1.49
CA ALA A 148 12.80 40.71 -0.68
C ALA A 148 11.65 40.12 -1.53
N GLN A 149 11.40 40.71 -2.71
CA GLN A 149 10.41 40.18 -3.66
C GLN A 149 10.79 38.79 -4.18
N ARG A 150 12.07 38.56 -4.49
CA ARG A 150 12.59 37.26 -4.93
C ARG A 150 12.44 36.21 -3.83
N GLU A 151 12.88 36.52 -2.62
CA GLU A 151 12.76 35.61 -1.47
C GLU A 151 11.30 35.27 -1.17
N ARG A 152 10.40 36.27 -1.21
CA ARG A 152 8.95 36.03 -1.05
C ARG A 152 8.41 35.05 -2.09
N GLU A 153 8.83 35.19 -3.35
CA GLU A 153 8.38 34.29 -4.42
C GLU A 153 8.94 32.87 -4.24
N GLU A 154 10.21 32.74 -3.83
CA GLU A 154 10.82 31.45 -3.49
C GLU A 154 10.05 30.75 -2.36
N TYR A 155 9.72 31.48 -1.27
CA TYR A 155 8.90 30.93 -0.18
C TYR A 155 7.50 30.55 -0.65
N ARG A 156 6.88 31.36 -1.51
CA ARG A 156 5.55 31.07 -2.07
C ARG A 156 5.56 29.76 -2.87
N LEU A 157 6.58 29.55 -3.71
CA LEU A 157 6.75 28.33 -4.51
C LEU A 157 7.02 27.11 -3.61
N ALA A 158 7.89 27.25 -2.62
CA ALA A 158 8.18 26.18 -1.66
C ALA A 158 6.93 25.78 -0.86
N ALA A 159 6.17 26.76 -0.37
CA ALA A 159 4.92 26.53 0.34
C ALA A 159 3.88 25.82 -0.53
N ALA A 160 3.74 26.22 -1.81
CA ALA A 160 2.84 25.56 -2.75
C ALA A 160 3.26 24.10 -3.02
N ALA A 161 4.55 23.83 -3.17
CA ALA A 161 5.06 22.47 -3.35
C ALA A 161 4.83 21.60 -2.10
N ALA A 162 5.05 22.16 -0.91
CA ALA A 162 4.78 21.50 0.36
C ALA A 162 3.29 21.19 0.53
N ALA A 163 2.41 22.14 0.24
CA ALA A 163 0.96 21.96 0.28
C ALA A 163 0.50 20.84 -0.67
N GLY A 164 1.00 20.84 -1.91
CA GLY A 164 0.70 19.76 -2.86
C GLY A 164 1.22 18.39 -2.42
N THR A 165 2.30 18.34 -1.65
CA THR A 165 2.86 17.10 -1.10
C THR A 165 2.04 16.59 0.08
N LEU A 166 1.64 17.49 0.99
CA LEU A 166 0.74 17.19 2.09
C LEU A 166 -0.58 16.60 1.60
N GLU A 167 -1.17 17.18 0.54
CA GLU A 167 -2.41 16.68 -0.04
C GLU A 167 -2.26 15.24 -0.58
N ARG A 168 -1.13 14.93 -1.24
CA ARG A 168 -0.84 13.57 -1.71
C ARG A 168 -0.70 12.58 -0.55
N VAL A 169 -0.01 12.97 0.52
CA VAL A 169 0.17 12.12 1.71
C VAL A 169 -1.17 11.89 2.42
N GLN A 170 -2.00 12.92 2.57
CA GLN A 170 -3.34 12.80 3.16
C GLN A 170 -4.23 11.83 2.36
N ARG A 171 -4.23 11.96 1.03
CA ARG A 171 -4.96 11.03 0.14
C ARG A 171 -4.48 9.59 0.28
N ALA A 172 -3.16 9.37 0.34
CA ALA A 172 -2.60 8.04 0.55
C ALA A 172 -3.00 7.46 1.93
N ARG A 173 -2.87 8.24 3.00
CA ARG A 173 -3.30 7.86 4.35
C ARG A 173 -4.78 7.47 4.37
N ASP A 174 -5.64 8.29 3.78
CA ASP A 174 -7.09 8.05 3.78
C ASP A 174 -7.46 6.82 2.94
N PHE A 175 -6.74 6.58 1.84
CA PHE A 175 -6.86 5.34 1.08
C PHE A 175 -6.50 4.13 1.94
N HIS A 176 -5.34 4.13 2.61
CA HIS A 176 -4.94 3.02 3.48
C HIS A 176 -5.93 2.79 4.62
N ARG A 177 -6.43 3.85 5.25
CA ARG A 177 -7.45 3.75 6.31
C ARG A 177 -8.73 3.08 5.81
N LEU A 178 -9.20 3.47 4.61
CA LEU A 178 -10.38 2.88 4.00
C LEU A 178 -10.15 1.41 3.59
N GLN A 179 -8.98 1.10 3.02
CA GLN A 179 -8.64 -0.27 2.63
C GLN A 179 -8.55 -1.20 3.84
N HIS A 180 -7.87 -0.77 4.90
CA HIS A 180 -7.80 -1.54 6.14
C HIS A 180 -9.21 -1.84 6.68
N LYS A 181 -10.10 -0.84 6.71
CA LYS A 181 -11.49 -1.03 7.13
C LYS A 181 -12.23 -2.08 6.28
N ARG A 182 -12.06 -2.05 4.95
CA ARG A 182 -12.66 -3.06 4.05
C ARG A 182 -12.11 -4.47 4.29
N VAL A 183 -10.79 -4.59 4.41
CA VAL A 183 -10.13 -5.88 4.67
C VAL A 183 -10.58 -6.47 6.01
N VAL A 184 -10.71 -5.65 7.05
CA VAL A 184 -11.22 -6.11 8.36
C VAL A 184 -12.67 -6.61 8.25
N GLN A 185 -13.53 -5.92 7.50
CA GLN A 185 -14.91 -6.35 7.26
C GLN A 185 -14.95 -7.71 6.53
N GLU A 186 -14.16 -7.86 5.47
CA GLU A 186 -14.07 -9.12 4.72
C GLU A 186 -13.51 -10.27 5.56
N LYS A 187 -12.43 -10.01 6.33
CA LYS A 187 -11.86 -10.95 7.29
C LYS A 187 -12.94 -11.45 8.25
N ASN A 188 -13.70 -10.54 8.84
CA ASN A 188 -14.74 -10.89 9.81
C ASN A 188 -15.87 -11.72 9.16
N ARG A 189 -16.26 -11.40 7.92
CA ARG A 189 -17.23 -12.20 7.17
C ARG A 189 -16.73 -13.64 6.95
N VAL A 190 -15.47 -13.80 6.54
CA VAL A 190 -14.88 -15.13 6.31
C VAL A 190 -14.76 -15.91 7.62
N ILE A 191 -14.37 -15.25 8.71
CA ILE A 191 -14.33 -15.87 10.05
C ILE A 191 -15.71 -16.43 10.42
N GLU A 192 -16.78 -15.67 10.17
CA GLU A 192 -18.13 -16.11 10.48
C GLU A 192 -18.57 -17.31 9.63
N ASP A 193 -18.25 -17.28 8.34
CA ASP A 193 -18.50 -18.42 7.44
C ASP A 193 -17.74 -19.68 7.88
N MET A 194 -16.49 -19.53 8.32
CA MET A 194 -15.68 -20.63 8.85
C MET A 194 -16.28 -21.21 10.15
N ARG A 195 -16.78 -20.36 11.05
CA ARG A 195 -17.47 -20.80 12.28
C ARG A 195 -18.73 -21.61 11.95
N ARG A 196 -19.56 -21.11 11.02
CA ARG A 196 -20.77 -21.80 10.57
C ARG A 196 -20.44 -23.17 9.95
N LEU A 197 -19.42 -23.24 9.10
CA LEU A 197 -18.97 -24.51 8.51
C LEU A 197 -18.46 -25.49 9.57
N LYS A 198 -17.71 -25.01 10.57
CA LYS A 198 -17.24 -25.86 11.66
C LYS A 198 -18.39 -26.49 12.44
N VAL A 199 -19.44 -25.71 12.75
CA VAL A 199 -20.66 -26.23 13.39
C VAL A 199 -21.31 -27.31 12.53
N GLN A 200 -21.43 -27.10 11.22
CA GLN A 200 -21.97 -28.10 10.30
C GLN A 200 -21.12 -29.38 10.26
N CYS A 201 -19.80 -29.26 10.17
CA CYS A 201 -18.90 -30.42 10.19
C CYS A 201 -19.04 -31.25 11.47
N ASN A 202 -19.13 -30.60 12.64
CA ASN A 202 -19.36 -31.30 13.90
C ASN A 202 -20.68 -32.08 13.86
N SER A 203 -21.76 -31.48 13.34
CA SER A 203 -23.05 -32.17 13.22
C SER A 203 -23.00 -33.40 12.30
N TYR A 204 -22.26 -33.32 11.19
CA TYR A 204 -22.07 -34.45 10.29
C TYR A 204 -21.20 -35.54 10.93
N GLU A 205 -20.18 -35.17 11.69
CA GLU A 205 -19.35 -36.13 12.43
C GLU A 205 -20.20 -36.94 13.43
N ASP A 206 -21.10 -36.27 14.16
CA ASP A 206 -22.03 -36.92 15.09
C ASP A 206 -23.03 -37.84 14.37
N GLU A 207 -23.56 -37.43 13.21
CA GLU A 207 -24.45 -38.27 12.40
C GLU A 207 -23.72 -39.52 11.90
N VAL A 208 -22.49 -39.38 11.41
CA VAL A 208 -21.66 -40.51 10.97
C VAL A 208 -21.37 -41.47 12.11
N LYS A 209 -21.03 -40.96 13.31
CA LYS A 209 -20.85 -41.79 14.51
C LYS A 209 -22.11 -42.57 14.84
N ARG A 210 -23.27 -41.91 14.81
CA ARG A 210 -24.57 -42.54 15.07
C ARG A 210 -24.89 -43.65 14.07
N MET A 211 -24.64 -43.41 12.78
CA MET A 211 -24.85 -44.42 11.73
C MET A 211 -23.91 -45.61 11.90
N ASN A 212 -22.65 -45.38 12.26
CA ASN A 212 -21.67 -46.46 12.50
C ASN A 212 -22.08 -47.34 13.70
N GLU A 213 -22.58 -46.73 14.78
CA GLU A 213 -23.09 -47.50 15.92
C GLU A 213 -24.31 -48.36 15.53
N LYS A 214 -25.24 -47.81 14.74
CA LYS A 214 -26.37 -48.58 14.19
C LYS A 214 -25.88 -49.75 13.33
N TYR A 215 -24.91 -49.53 12.46
CA TYR A 215 -24.31 -50.58 11.64
C TYR A 215 -23.70 -51.69 12.50
N ARG A 216 -22.92 -51.33 13.53
CA ARG A 216 -22.33 -52.30 14.48
C ARG A 216 -23.38 -53.06 15.26
N ALA A 217 -24.48 -52.42 15.65
CA ALA A 217 -25.60 -53.08 16.33
C ALA A 217 -26.28 -54.12 15.42
N VAL A 218 -26.60 -53.74 14.18
CA VAL A 218 -27.18 -54.65 13.19
C VAL A 218 -26.24 -55.81 12.89
N LEU A 219 -24.94 -55.55 12.76
CA LEU A 219 -23.94 -56.59 12.53
C LEU A 219 -23.90 -57.59 13.70
N ARG A 220 -23.86 -57.12 14.94
CA ARG A 220 -23.93 -57.97 16.15
C ARG A 220 -25.20 -58.82 16.17
N GLN A 221 -26.36 -58.22 15.90
CA GLN A 221 -27.64 -58.93 15.87
C GLN A 221 -27.69 -59.98 14.75
N THR A 222 -27.16 -59.64 13.57
CA THR A 222 -27.10 -60.56 12.41
C THR A 222 -26.25 -61.78 12.74
N THR A 223 -25.10 -61.59 13.40
CA THR A 223 -24.26 -62.69 13.86
C THR A 223 -24.96 -63.57 14.89
N LEU A 224 -25.66 -62.99 15.87
CA LEU A 224 -26.43 -63.75 16.87
C LEU A 224 -27.53 -64.60 16.21
N VAL A 225 -28.31 -64.01 15.31
CA VAL A 225 -29.36 -64.71 14.54
C VAL A 225 -28.78 -65.82 13.68
N ALA A 226 -27.59 -65.61 13.10
CA ALA A 226 -26.91 -66.67 12.34
C ALA A 226 -26.53 -67.85 13.24
N MET A 227 -25.97 -67.60 14.43
CA MET A 227 -25.64 -68.65 15.40
C MET A 227 -26.87 -69.40 15.91
N GLU A 228 -28.01 -68.72 16.13
CA GLU A 228 -29.28 -69.35 16.51
C GLU A 228 -29.81 -70.26 15.39
N ARG A 229 -29.74 -69.80 14.14
CA ARG A 229 -30.11 -70.61 12.97
C ARG A 229 -29.25 -71.86 12.86
N ASP A 230 -27.94 -71.73 13.03
CA ASP A 230 -27.01 -72.87 12.93
C ASP A 230 -27.25 -73.90 14.04
N LYS A 231 -27.58 -73.45 15.26
CA LYS A 231 -28.01 -74.34 16.35
C LYS A 231 -29.31 -75.08 16.01
N ALA A 232 -30.30 -74.39 15.45
CA ALA A 232 -31.56 -75.01 15.06
C ALA A 232 -31.36 -76.04 13.94
N LEU A 233 -30.55 -75.74 12.92
CA LEU A 233 -30.18 -76.68 11.86
C LEU A 233 -29.42 -77.89 12.41
N GLY A 234 -28.50 -77.67 13.37
CA GLY A 234 -27.80 -78.75 14.06
C GLY A 234 -28.73 -79.67 14.86
N GLN A 235 -29.82 -79.15 15.44
CA GLN A 235 -30.83 -79.98 16.12
C GLN A 235 -31.69 -80.77 15.12
N VAL A 236 -32.08 -80.17 13.99
CA VAL A 236 -32.82 -80.85 12.92
C VAL A 236 -32.01 -82.00 12.31
N ASN A 237 -30.68 -81.85 12.19
CA ASN A 237 -29.78 -82.91 11.69
C ASN A 237 -29.51 -84.04 12.70
N ASN A 238 -29.81 -83.86 13.99
CA ASN A 238 -29.63 -84.88 15.03
C ASN A 238 -30.92 -85.64 15.39
N ILE A 239 -32.02 -85.39 14.67
CA ILE A 239 -33.21 -86.23 14.71
C ILE A 239 -32.98 -87.38 13.72
N PRO A 240 -32.97 -88.67 14.15
CA PRO A 240 -32.95 -89.79 13.21
C PRO A 240 -34.30 -89.81 12.48
N CYS A 241 -34.36 -89.18 11.32
CA CYS A 241 -35.45 -89.38 10.39
C CYS A 241 -35.33 -90.81 9.83
N CYS A 242 -36.16 -91.72 10.34
CA CYS A 242 -36.50 -92.95 9.62
C CYS A 242 -36.94 -92.57 8.21
N GLY A 243 -36.16 -93.00 7.21
CA GLY A 243 -36.52 -92.83 5.82
C GLY A 243 -37.77 -93.62 5.47
N ASN A 244 -38.60 -93.06 4.60
CA ASN A 244 -38.98 -93.75 3.38
C ASN A 244 -39.06 -92.75 2.23
N ALA A 245 -38.58 -93.25 1.10
CA ALA A 245 -38.23 -92.58 -0.14
C ALA A 245 -39.43 -92.08 -0.97
N GLY A 246 -39.14 -91.15 -1.87
CA GLY A 246 -40.01 -90.74 -2.97
C GLY A 246 -39.50 -89.50 -3.72
N ASP A 247 -38.63 -89.73 -4.71
CA ASP A 247 -38.34 -89.00 -5.94
C ASP A 247 -38.71 -87.51 -6.10
N GLU A 248 -37.73 -86.66 -6.45
CA GLU A 248 -37.61 -86.10 -7.82
C GLU A 248 -36.33 -85.27 -8.01
N ALA A 249 -35.86 -85.25 -9.26
CA ALA A 249 -34.58 -84.75 -9.73
C ALA A 249 -34.46 -83.21 -9.71
N ILE A 250 -33.23 -82.69 -9.59
CA ILE A 250 -32.51 -81.97 -10.66
C ILE A 250 -31.22 -81.34 -10.09
N ASN A 251 -30.18 -81.55 -10.87
CA ASN A 251 -28.78 -81.17 -10.74
C ASN A 251 -28.60 -79.63 -10.71
N LYS A 252 -27.74 -79.10 -9.81
CA LYS A 252 -26.51 -78.33 -10.13
C LYS A 252 -26.00 -77.49 -8.96
N THR A 253 -24.71 -77.66 -8.71
CA THR A 253 -23.75 -76.77 -8.04
C THR A 253 -24.04 -75.29 -8.27
N GLU A 254 -24.13 -74.49 -7.21
CA GLU A 254 -23.88 -73.04 -7.27
C GLU A 254 -23.49 -72.50 -5.88
N GLU A 255 -22.31 -71.89 -5.81
CA GLU A 255 -21.78 -71.15 -4.67
C GLU A 255 -22.67 -69.93 -4.34
N PRO A 256 -22.81 -69.52 -3.07
CA PRO A 256 -23.46 -68.26 -2.76
C PRO A 256 -22.50 -67.10 -3.06
N ASN A 257 -22.54 -66.65 -4.31
CA ASN A 257 -22.08 -65.35 -4.76
C ASN A 257 -22.81 -64.24 -3.98
N VAL A 258 -22.12 -63.66 -2.99
CA VAL A 258 -22.52 -62.38 -2.41
C VAL A 258 -22.30 -61.33 -3.50
N LYS A 259 -23.36 -61.10 -4.29
CA LYS A 259 -23.44 -59.99 -5.22
C LYS A 259 -23.20 -58.71 -4.43
N VAL A 260 -22.03 -58.12 -4.63
CA VAL A 260 -21.78 -56.69 -4.41
C VAL A 260 -22.79 -55.95 -5.29
N GLY A 261 -23.92 -55.60 -4.69
CA GLY A 261 -24.86 -54.67 -5.28
C GLY A 261 -24.16 -53.33 -5.39
N VAL A 262 -23.74 -52.97 -6.60
CA VAL A 262 -23.51 -51.57 -6.96
C VAL A 262 -24.87 -50.90 -6.86
N TYR A 263 -25.17 -50.35 -5.68
CA TYR A 263 -26.24 -49.37 -5.56
C TYR A 263 -25.83 -48.16 -6.41
N PRO A 264 -26.71 -47.65 -7.29
CA PRO A 264 -26.44 -46.36 -7.91
C PRO A 264 -26.34 -45.33 -6.77
N VAL A 265 -25.21 -44.62 -6.73
CA VAL A 265 -25.02 -43.42 -5.92
C VAL A 265 -26.16 -42.47 -6.29
N THR A 266 -27.19 -42.42 -5.45
CA THR A 266 -28.20 -41.36 -5.57
C THR A 266 -27.54 -40.12 -5.00
N GLN A 267 -27.04 -39.25 -5.87
CA GLN A 267 -26.59 -37.93 -5.45
C GLN A 267 -27.73 -37.23 -4.70
N PRO A 268 -27.46 -36.54 -3.58
CA PRO A 268 -28.44 -35.63 -3.02
C PRO A 268 -28.73 -34.55 -4.06
N ARG A 269 -29.99 -34.43 -4.46
CA ARG A 269 -30.49 -33.34 -5.30
C ARG A 269 -30.14 -32.01 -4.63
N PRO A 270 -29.52 -31.04 -5.32
CA PRO A 270 -29.34 -29.70 -4.76
C PRO A 270 -30.73 -29.08 -4.49
N PRO A 271 -30.92 -28.35 -3.37
CA PRO A 271 -32.17 -27.64 -3.15
C PRO A 271 -32.36 -26.61 -4.27
N ALA A 272 -33.54 -26.66 -4.88
CA ALA A 272 -33.97 -25.72 -5.89
C ALA A 272 -33.86 -24.29 -5.34
N SER A 273 -33.09 -23.44 -6.01
CA SER A 273 -33.22 -22.00 -5.88
C SER A 273 -34.59 -21.58 -6.42
N PRO A 274 -35.40 -20.80 -5.68
CA PRO A 274 -36.54 -20.11 -6.27
C PRO A 274 -36.02 -19.08 -7.28
N GLY A 275 -36.39 -19.25 -8.55
CA GLY A 275 -36.05 -18.34 -9.62
C GLY A 275 -36.88 -17.05 -9.59
N LEU A 276 -36.18 -15.97 -9.92
CA LEU A 276 -36.60 -14.86 -10.80
C LEU A 276 -37.80 -14.02 -10.35
N GLY A 277 -37.48 -12.93 -9.63
CA GLY A 277 -38.08 -11.63 -9.90
C GLY A 277 -37.15 -10.85 -10.83
N THR A 278 -37.53 -10.74 -12.10
CA THR A 278 -36.91 -9.86 -13.08
C THR A 278 -37.39 -8.44 -12.84
N GLU A 279 -36.51 -7.52 -12.45
CA GLU A 279 -36.70 -6.11 -12.80
C GLU A 279 -35.42 -5.52 -13.37
N SER A 280 -35.61 -5.02 -14.57
CA SER A 280 -34.66 -4.38 -15.48
C SER A 280 -34.35 -2.98 -15.00
N ILE A 281 -33.10 -2.68 -14.67
CA ILE A 281 -32.56 -1.30 -14.72
C ILE A 281 -31.15 -1.32 -15.32
N GLN A 282 -31.11 -1.20 -16.64
CA GLN A 282 -30.37 -0.17 -17.38
C GLN A 282 -29.16 0.46 -16.64
N THR A 283 -27.93 0.08 -16.98
CA THR A 283 -26.80 1.03 -16.88
C THR A 283 -26.97 2.06 -18.01
N PRO A 284 -26.45 3.30 -17.88
CA PRO A 284 -25.12 3.48 -18.48
C PRO A 284 -24.26 4.66 -17.94
N LEU A 285 -23.01 4.67 -18.41
CA LEU A 285 -22.07 5.82 -18.57
C LEU A 285 -21.28 6.26 -17.33
N ASN A 286 -19.99 5.91 -17.29
CA ASN A 286 -18.84 6.71 -17.74
C ASN A 286 -18.29 7.60 -16.61
N PHE A 287 -17.01 7.42 -16.23
CA PHE A 287 -16.00 8.38 -16.63
C PHE A 287 -14.58 7.84 -16.40
N SER A 288 -13.79 8.02 -17.46
CA SER A 288 -12.35 7.89 -17.58
C SER A 288 -11.55 8.52 -16.43
N LEU A 289 -10.46 7.85 -16.02
CA LEU A 289 -9.16 8.49 -15.85
C LEU A 289 -8.03 7.45 -15.90
N PHE A 290 -7.56 7.22 -17.13
CA PHE A 290 -6.26 6.67 -17.44
C PHE A 290 -5.21 7.76 -17.13
N VAL A 291 -4.51 7.67 -16.01
CA VAL A 291 -3.32 8.49 -15.80
C VAL A 291 -2.15 7.81 -16.51
N SER A 292 -1.74 8.45 -17.59
CA SER A 292 -0.55 8.16 -18.39
C SER A 292 0.72 8.12 -17.54
N LEU A 293 1.33 6.93 -17.41
CA LEU A 293 2.75 6.79 -17.10
C LEU A 293 3.46 6.22 -18.34
N GLN A 294 4.15 7.09 -19.06
CA GLN A 294 5.20 6.69 -20.01
C GLN A 294 6.55 6.65 -19.27
N PRO A 295 7.41 5.66 -19.56
CA PRO A 295 8.71 5.55 -18.91
C PRO A 295 9.79 6.29 -19.72
N PHE A 296 10.59 7.14 -19.07
CA PHE A 296 11.83 7.64 -19.65
C PHE A 296 13.04 7.02 -18.97
N ALA A 297 13.77 6.22 -19.74
CA ALA A 297 15.13 5.80 -19.44
C ALA A 297 16.12 6.55 -20.35
N LYS A 298 17.33 6.80 -19.81
CA LYS A 298 18.56 7.38 -20.39
C LYS A 298 18.58 8.93 -20.36
N ILE A 299 19.62 9.60 -19.84
CA ILE A 299 20.94 9.75 -20.48
C ILE A 299 21.99 10.36 -19.51
N LYS A 300 23.20 9.75 -19.48
CA LYS A 300 24.59 10.26 -19.36
C LYS A 300 25.06 11.14 -18.17
N LYS A 301 25.94 10.52 -17.36
CA LYS A 301 27.32 10.92 -17.01
C LYS A 301 27.78 12.33 -17.43
N VAL A 302 28.09 13.19 -16.46
CA VAL A 302 29.06 14.29 -16.60
C VAL A 302 29.95 14.31 -15.35
N HIS A 303 31.23 14.03 -15.55
CA HIS A 303 32.31 14.32 -14.60
C HIS A 303 32.46 15.84 -14.47
N PHE A 304 32.71 16.34 -13.26
CA PHE A 304 33.46 17.58 -13.12
C PHE A 304 34.54 17.46 -12.05
N ILE A 305 35.75 17.79 -12.48
CA ILE A 305 37.01 17.86 -11.76
C ILE A 305 37.06 19.25 -11.13
N SER A 306 37.47 19.37 -9.86
CA SER A 306 37.85 20.67 -9.29
C SER A 306 39.37 20.73 -9.21
N HIS A 307 39.95 21.70 -9.92
CA HIS A 307 41.17 22.38 -9.50
C HIS A 307 40.79 23.51 -8.54
#